data_AF-F4YB91-F1
#
_entry.id   AF-F4YB91-F1
#
_cell.length_a   1.000
_cell.length_b   1.000
_cell.length_c   1.000
_cell.angle_alpha   90.00
_cell.angle_beta   90.00
_cell.angle_gamma   90.00
#
_symmetry.space_group_name_H-M   'P 1'
#
loop_
_entity.id
_entity.type
_entity.pdbx_description
1 polymer ?
#
loop_
_entity_poly.entity_id
_entity_poly.type
_entity_poly.pdbx_seq_one_letter_code
_entity_poly.pdbx_strand_id
1 'polypeptide(L)'
;LIRVYKNGRVERLFGSPTVPPLPEDPATGVSSKDIDISPEIKARIYLPKLTNDQKLPILVYYHGGAFCLESAFSFLDHRYLNLIVAESNVIAVSVEYRLAPENPLPVVYEDSWSALQWVGSHVESKPGFEKEAWLV
;
A
#
# COMPACT_ATOMS: atom_id res chain seq x y z
N LEU A 1 -7.18 -3.33 -21.58
CA LEU A 1 -6.86 -3.33 -20.14
C LEU A 1 -8.11 -3.07 -19.31
N ILE A 2 -8.86 -2.00 -19.57
CA ILE A 2 -10.16 -1.72 -18.95
C ILE A 2 -11.24 -1.50 -20.01
N ARG A 3 -12.48 -1.86 -19.72
CA ARG A 3 -13.67 -1.57 -20.53
C ARG A 3 -14.72 -0.90 -19.65
N VAL A 4 -15.19 0.27 -20.06
CA VAL A 4 -16.24 1.04 -19.37
C VAL A 4 -17.48 1.03 -20.24
N TYR A 5 -18.58 0.50 -19.71
CA TYR A 5 -19.86 0.40 -20.42
C TYR A 5 -20.71 1.65 -20.17
N LYS A 6 -21.61 1.99 -21.11
CA LYS A 6 -22.49 3.18 -20.99
C LYS A 6 -23.39 3.17 -19.75
N ASN A 7 -23.66 1.99 -19.19
CA ASN A 7 -24.46 1.83 -17.98
C ASN A 7 -23.65 1.96 -16.67
N GLY A 8 -22.38 2.37 -16.75
CA GLY A 8 -21.50 2.53 -15.59
C GLY A 8 -20.80 1.24 -15.13
N ARG A 9 -21.08 0.08 -15.74
CA ARG A 9 -20.31 -1.14 -15.44
C ARG A 9 -18.86 -0.96 -15.89
N VAL A 10 -17.94 -1.40 -15.06
CA VAL A 10 -16.49 -1.42 -15.35
C VAL A 10 -16.03 -2.87 -15.38
N GLU A 11 -15.22 -3.21 -16.38
CA GLU A 11 -14.59 -4.51 -16.50
C GLU A 11 -13.08 -4.31 -16.68
N ARG A 12 -12.29 -4.77 -15.71
CA ARG A 12 -10.83 -4.77 -15.75
C ARG A 12 -10.39 -6.11 -16.34
N LEU A 13 -10.01 -6.09 -17.61
CA LEU A 13 -9.68 -7.29 -18.42
C LEU A 13 -8.24 -7.77 -18.21
N PHE A 14 -7.40 -6.92 -17.64
CA PHE A 14 -5.99 -7.17 -17.41
C PHE A 14 -5.61 -6.54 -16.08
N GLY A 15 -4.80 -7.26 -15.31
CA GLY A 15 -4.30 -6.84 -14.01
C GLY A 15 -3.55 -7.99 -13.37
N SER A 16 -2.60 -7.70 -12.50
CA SER A 16 -1.93 -8.77 -11.75
C SER A 16 -2.91 -9.37 -10.74
N PRO A 17 -2.86 -10.70 -10.51
CA PRO A 17 -3.66 -11.29 -9.44
C PRO A 17 -3.23 -10.70 -8.10
N THR A 18 -4.17 -10.53 -7.17
CA THR A 18 -3.83 -10.16 -5.81
C THR A 18 -3.19 -11.33 -5.09
N VAL A 19 -2.21 -11.07 -4.23
CA VAL A 19 -1.56 -12.07 -3.38
C VAL A 19 -1.75 -11.74 -1.91
N PRO A 20 -1.84 -12.75 -1.02
CA PRO A 20 -1.90 -12.49 0.41
C PRO A 20 -0.59 -11.87 0.91
N PRO A 21 -0.61 -11.17 2.04
CA PRO A 21 0.63 -10.79 2.71
C PRO A 21 1.33 -12.04 3.26
N LEU A 22 2.64 -11.95 3.44
CA LEU A 22 3.48 -13.03 3.94
C LEU A 22 4.17 -12.63 5.24
N PRO A 23 4.11 -13.44 6.31
CA PRO A 23 4.86 -13.18 7.54
C PRO A 23 6.37 -13.10 7.31
N GLU A 24 6.90 -13.83 6.33
CA GLU A 24 8.28 -13.77 5.87
C GLU A 24 8.34 -14.26 4.42
N ASP A 25 8.74 -13.39 3.49
CA ASP A 25 8.97 -13.76 2.11
C ASP A 25 10.25 -14.61 1.99
N PRO A 26 10.20 -15.81 1.39
CA PRO A 26 11.35 -16.72 1.39
C PRO A 26 12.53 -16.24 0.52
N ALA A 27 12.30 -15.34 -0.44
CA ALA A 27 13.34 -14.84 -1.32
C ALA A 27 14.08 -13.64 -0.72
N THR A 28 13.37 -12.79 0.02
CA THR A 28 13.86 -11.49 0.49
C THR A 28 13.93 -11.37 2.01
N GLY A 29 13.26 -12.25 2.76
CA GLY A 29 13.11 -12.18 4.21
C GLY A 29 12.20 -11.06 4.69
N VAL A 30 11.46 -10.40 3.78
CA VAL A 30 10.58 -9.27 4.08
C VAL A 30 9.25 -9.79 4.64
N SER A 31 8.81 -9.21 5.75
CA SER A 31 7.49 -9.44 6.31
C SER A 31 6.49 -8.44 5.71
N SER A 32 5.25 -8.86 5.50
CA SER A 32 4.18 -7.97 5.05
C SER A 32 2.86 -8.24 5.79
N LYS A 33 2.03 -7.21 5.91
CA LYS A 33 0.67 -7.32 6.43
C LYS A 33 -0.25 -6.26 5.82
N ASP A 34 -1.53 -6.57 5.76
CA ASP A 34 -2.56 -5.64 5.33
C ASP A 34 -3.18 -4.94 6.54
N ILE A 35 -3.46 -3.65 6.38
CA ILE A 35 -4.06 -2.80 7.40
C ILE A 35 -5.18 -1.96 6.80
N ASP A 36 -6.10 -1.53 7.66
CA ASP A 36 -7.09 -0.50 7.34
C ASP A 36 -6.59 0.85 7.86
N ILE A 37 -6.39 1.82 6.97
CA ILE A 37 -6.06 3.21 7.33
C ILE A 37 -7.35 3.97 7.69
N SER A 38 -8.41 3.73 6.92
CA SER A 38 -9.78 4.19 7.17
C SER A 38 -10.76 3.11 6.67
N PRO A 39 -12.08 3.27 6.84
CA PRO A 39 -13.05 2.35 6.25
C PRO A 39 -12.94 2.21 4.72
N GLU A 40 -12.44 3.24 4.03
CA GLU A 40 -12.31 3.31 2.57
C GLU A 40 -10.89 3.05 2.05
N ILE A 41 -9.86 3.23 2.89
CA ILE A 41 -8.45 3.19 2.50
C ILE A 41 -7.75 2.07 3.23
N LYS A 42 -7.12 1.17 2.48
CA LYS A 42 -6.28 0.10 3.01
C LYS A 42 -4.83 0.32 2.61
N ALA A 43 -3.93 -0.41 3.23
CA ALA A 43 -2.54 -0.47 2.78
C ALA A 43 -1.92 -1.83 3.09
N ARG A 44 -0.86 -2.16 2.36
CA ARG A 44 0.08 -3.23 2.74
C ARG A 44 1.35 -2.60 3.28
N ILE A 45 1.75 -2.98 4.48
CA ILE A 45 3.04 -2.59 5.06
C ILE A 45 4.04 -3.71 4.81
N TYR A 46 5.26 -3.34 4.47
CA TYR A 46 6.41 -4.22 4.28
C TYR A 46 7.50 -3.83 5.25
N LEU A 47 8.01 -4.81 6.00
CA LEU A 47 9.04 -4.65 7.00
C LEU A 47 10.27 -5.49 6.58
N PRO A 48 11.46 -4.87 6.42
CA PRO A 48 12.66 -5.64 6.11
C PRO A 48 13.06 -6.46 7.32
N LYS A 49 13.91 -7.46 7.09
CA LYS A 49 14.50 -8.25 8.17
C LYS A 49 15.32 -7.34 9.09
N LEU A 50 14.80 -7.11 10.30
CA LEU A 50 15.45 -6.28 11.29
C LEU A 50 16.74 -6.95 11.78
N THR A 51 17.85 -6.22 11.70
CA THR A 51 19.17 -6.68 12.17
C THR A 51 19.61 -5.99 13.46
N ASN A 52 18.95 -4.90 13.84
CA ASN A 52 19.17 -4.10 15.03
C ASN A 52 17.93 -3.21 15.30
N ASP A 53 17.95 -2.47 16.41
CA ASP A 53 16.87 -1.55 16.82
C ASP A 53 16.98 -0.15 16.16
N GLN A 54 17.56 -0.05 14.96
CA GLN A 54 17.70 1.25 14.28
C GLN A 54 16.37 1.71 13.67
N LYS A 55 16.15 3.03 13.66
CA LYS A 55 15.03 3.62 12.92
C LYS A 55 15.26 3.48 11.43
N LEU A 56 14.22 3.07 10.71
CA LEU A 56 14.25 2.92 9.26
C LEU A 56 13.50 4.08 8.56
N PRO A 57 13.92 4.47 7.36
CA PRO A 57 13.11 5.34 6.52
C PRO A 57 11.78 4.68 6.16
N ILE A 58 10.74 5.50 5.97
CA ILE A 58 9.43 5.03 5.51
C ILE A 58 9.20 5.51 4.08
N LEU A 59 8.94 4.56 3.18
CA LEU A 59 8.51 4.79 1.81
C LEU A 59 6.98 4.67 1.74
N VAL A 60 6.27 5.77 1.48
CA VAL A 60 4.84 5.71 1.11
C VAL A 60 4.75 5.54 -0.40
N TYR A 61 4.18 4.42 -0.84
CA TYR A 61 4.12 4.02 -2.24
C TYR A 61 2.66 4.00 -2.74
N TYR A 62 2.49 4.48 -3.97
CA TYR A 62 1.22 4.48 -4.68
C TYR A 62 1.42 3.73 -6.00
N HIS A 63 0.71 2.63 -6.19
CA HIS A 63 0.88 1.79 -7.36
C HIS A 63 0.49 2.52 -8.66
N GLY A 64 0.98 2.01 -9.79
CA GLY A 64 0.67 2.52 -11.12
C GLY A 64 -0.74 2.12 -11.61
N GLY A 65 -0.90 1.95 -12.93
CA GLY A 65 -2.18 1.53 -13.50
C GLY A 65 -3.10 2.67 -13.93
N ALA A 66 -2.54 3.88 -14.12
CA ALA A 66 -3.25 5.07 -14.60
C ALA A 66 -4.54 5.38 -13.80
N PHE A 67 -4.48 5.17 -12.48
CA PHE A 67 -5.58 5.36 -11.52
C PHE A 67 -6.80 4.46 -11.74
N CYS A 68 -6.72 3.50 -12.65
CA CYS A 68 -7.85 2.67 -13.06
C CYS A 68 -7.59 1.17 -12.90
N LEU A 69 -6.35 0.75 -12.65
CA LEU A 69 -5.89 -0.64 -12.69
C LEU A 69 -4.90 -0.92 -11.54
N GLU A 70 -4.61 -2.22 -11.36
CA GLU A 70 -3.74 -2.75 -10.31
C GLU A 70 -4.24 -2.47 -8.88
N SER A 71 -3.42 -2.83 -7.90
CA SER A 71 -3.74 -2.80 -6.47
C SER A 71 -2.41 -2.83 -5.69
N ALA A 72 -2.37 -2.24 -4.50
CA ALA A 72 -1.33 -2.44 -3.51
C ALA A 72 -1.13 -3.92 -3.13
N PHE A 73 -2.12 -4.77 -3.42
CA PHE A 73 -2.08 -6.21 -3.18
C PHE A 73 -1.72 -7.02 -4.43
N SER A 74 -1.46 -6.36 -5.56
CA SER A 74 -1.13 -7.00 -6.83
C SER A 74 0.19 -7.78 -6.74
N PHE A 75 0.29 -8.92 -7.44
CA PHE A 75 1.51 -9.73 -7.46
C PHE A 75 2.74 -8.95 -7.92
N LEU A 76 2.59 -8.08 -8.94
CA LEU A 76 3.70 -7.33 -9.50
C LEU A 76 4.19 -6.24 -8.53
N ASP A 77 3.28 -5.46 -7.95
CA ASP A 77 3.64 -4.46 -6.94
C ASP A 77 4.19 -5.13 -5.68
N HIS A 78 3.61 -6.27 -5.26
CA HIS A 78 4.11 -7.01 -4.11
C HIS A 78 5.53 -7.51 -4.33
N ARG A 79 5.83 -8.13 -5.48
CA ARG A 79 7.18 -8.57 -5.81
C ARG A 79 8.15 -7.39 -5.88
N TYR A 80 7.73 -6.28 -6.48
CA TYR A 80 8.56 -5.08 -6.60
C TYR A 80 8.91 -4.50 -5.22
N LEU A 81 7.93 -4.36 -4.33
CA LEU A 81 8.14 -3.79 -3.00
C LEU A 81 8.96 -4.70 -2.08
N ASN A 82 8.83 -6.02 -2.16
CA ASN A 82 9.73 -6.93 -1.44
C ASN A 82 11.21 -6.67 -1.81
N LEU A 83 11.51 -6.48 -3.10
CA LEU A 83 12.86 -6.17 -3.55
C LEU A 83 13.34 -4.81 -3.05
N ILE A 84 12.53 -3.75 -3.22
CA ILE A 84 12.89 -2.40 -2.76
C ILE A 84 13.16 -2.37 -1.25
N VAL A 85 12.30 -3.00 -0.46
CA VAL A 85 12.41 -3.05 1.00
C VAL A 85 13.66 -3.80 1.44
N ALA A 86 13.94 -4.96 0.84
CA ALA A 86 15.11 -5.75 1.17
C ALA A 86 16.42 -5.07 0.75
N GLU A 87 16.48 -4.45 -0.43
CA GLU A 87 17.69 -3.83 -0.96
C GLU A 87 17.99 -2.47 -0.33
N SER A 88 16.95 -1.72 0.07
CA SER A 88 17.08 -0.36 0.58
C SER A 88 16.96 -0.26 2.11
N ASN A 89 16.59 -1.34 2.79
CA ASN A 89 16.34 -1.38 4.23
C ASN A 89 15.37 -0.27 4.69
N VAL A 90 14.20 -0.23 4.06
CA VAL A 90 13.13 0.75 4.34
C VAL A 90 11.84 0.04 4.73
N ILE A 91 11.01 0.67 5.56
CA ILE A 91 9.61 0.23 5.70
C ILE A 91 8.84 0.79 4.51
N ALA A 92 8.06 -0.02 3.81
CA ALA A 92 7.18 0.47 2.75
C ALA A 92 5.71 0.39 3.17
N VAL A 93 4.92 1.41 2.86
CA VAL A 93 3.47 1.46 3.02
C VAL A 93 2.86 1.63 1.63
N SER A 94 2.37 0.54 1.06
CA SER A 94 1.72 0.51 -0.25
C SER A 94 0.24 0.79 -0.10
N VAL A 95 -0.21 1.94 -0.58
CA VAL A 95 -1.58 2.44 -0.37
C VAL A 95 -2.54 1.88 -1.42
N GLU A 96 -3.63 1.27 -0.96
CA GLU A 96 -4.76 0.83 -1.78
C GLU A 96 -5.76 1.98 -1.91
N TYR A 97 -5.50 2.88 -2.85
CA TYR A 97 -6.37 4.01 -3.15
C TYR A 97 -7.55 3.57 -4.04
N ARG A 98 -8.69 4.28 -3.95
CA ARG A 98 -9.85 3.96 -4.78
C ARG A 98 -9.62 4.27 -6.24
N LEU A 99 -10.06 3.38 -7.14
CA LEU A 99 -9.85 3.51 -8.57
C LEU A 99 -10.97 4.25 -9.29
N ALA A 100 -10.58 4.93 -10.37
CA ALA A 100 -11.47 5.40 -11.41
C ALA A 100 -11.90 4.23 -12.35
N PRO A 101 -13.05 4.35 -13.03
CA PRO A 101 -13.99 5.48 -13.00
C PRO A 101 -15.02 5.43 -11.87
N GLU A 102 -15.06 4.37 -11.05
CA GLU A 102 -16.00 4.24 -9.93
C GLU A 102 -15.82 5.38 -8.92
N ASN A 103 -14.58 5.82 -8.71
CA ASN A 103 -14.20 6.96 -7.90
C ASN A 103 -13.35 7.91 -8.74
N PRO A 104 -13.97 8.86 -9.46
CA PRO A 104 -13.23 9.79 -10.33
C PRO A 104 -12.34 10.72 -9.51
N LEU A 105 -11.38 11.37 -10.18
CA LEU A 105 -10.59 12.43 -9.56
C LEU A 105 -11.52 13.52 -8.98
N PRO A 106 -11.20 14.07 -7.78
CA PRO A 106 -9.91 14.01 -7.10
C PRO A 106 -9.72 12.88 -6.08
N VAL A 107 -10.64 11.91 -5.97
CA VAL A 107 -10.68 10.92 -4.87
C VAL A 107 -9.34 10.20 -4.66
N VAL A 108 -8.67 9.78 -5.73
CA VAL A 108 -7.36 9.11 -5.65
C VAL A 108 -6.33 9.95 -4.90
N TYR A 109 -6.32 11.27 -5.12
CA TYR A 109 -5.40 12.20 -4.46
C TYR A 109 -5.76 12.39 -3.00
N GLU A 110 -7.05 12.44 -2.68
CA GLU A 110 -7.56 12.56 -1.31
C GLU A 110 -7.22 11.33 -0.49
N ASP A 111 -7.39 10.13 -1.07
CA ASP A 111 -6.99 8.86 -0.44
C ASP A 111 -5.49 8.82 -0.21
N SER A 112 -4.72 9.22 -1.23
CA SER A 112 -3.26 9.23 -1.16
C SER A 112 -2.74 10.20 -0.10
N TRP A 113 -3.33 11.39 -0.03
CA TRP A 113 -3.00 12.40 0.97
C TRP A 113 -3.38 11.96 2.39
N SER A 114 -4.57 11.37 2.55
CA SER A 114 -5.04 10.86 3.84
C SER A 114 -4.13 9.75 4.37
N ALA A 115 -3.70 8.83 3.50
CA ALA A 115 -2.74 7.80 3.85
C ALA A 115 -1.39 8.38 4.30
N LEU A 116 -0.87 9.40 3.61
CA LEU A 116 0.37 10.07 3.99
C LEU A 116 0.24 10.76 5.36
N GLN A 117 -0.89 11.43 5.62
CA GLN A 117 -1.16 12.04 6.92
C GLN A 117 -1.25 11.00 8.04
N TRP A 118 -1.87 9.85 7.77
CA TRP A 118 -1.95 8.72 8.70
C TRP A 118 -0.56 8.15 9.01
N VAL A 119 0.32 8.00 8.02
CA VAL A 119 1.72 7.61 8.28
C VAL A 119 2.40 8.65 9.17
N GLY A 120 2.26 9.94 8.84
CA GLY A 120 2.86 11.03 9.60
C GLY A 120 2.38 11.11 11.07
N SER A 121 1.14 10.69 11.38
CA SER A 121 0.63 10.73 12.75
C SER A 121 1.28 9.72 13.69
N HIS A 122 2.06 8.76 13.19
CA HIS A 122 2.81 7.81 14.02
C HIS A 122 4.01 8.45 14.73
N VAL A 123 4.49 9.60 14.25
CA VAL A 123 5.57 10.36 14.87
C VAL A 123 5.07 11.02 16.17
N GLU A 124 3.84 11.51 16.19
CA GLU A 124 3.27 12.23 17.32
C GLU A 124 2.52 11.30 18.26
N SER A 125 2.68 11.46 19.57
CA SER A 125 1.86 10.74 20.55
C SER A 125 0.56 11.52 20.77
N LYS A 126 -0.46 11.23 19.97
CA LYS A 126 -1.81 11.81 20.13
C LYS A 126 -2.67 10.93 21.05
N PRO A 127 -3.37 11.50 22.04
CA PRO A 127 -4.32 10.74 22.85
C PRO A 127 -5.38 10.07 21.99
N GLY A 128 -5.58 8.76 22.17
CA GLY A 128 -6.58 7.98 21.44
C GLY A 128 -6.17 7.51 20.04
N PHE A 129 -4.96 7.83 19.57
CA PHE A 129 -4.39 7.25 18.35
C PHE A 129 -3.57 6.01 18.69
N GLU A 130 -4.01 4.85 18.21
CA GLU A 130 -3.23 3.61 18.29
C GLU A 130 -2.17 3.61 17.19
N LYS A 131 -0.90 3.56 17.59
CA LYS A 131 0.21 3.53 16.63
C LYS A 131 0.35 2.12 16.04
N GLU A 132 0.56 2.06 14.73
CA GLU A 132 1.04 0.86 14.06
C GLU A 132 2.47 0.54 14.51
N ALA A 133 2.64 -0.64 15.11
CA ALA A 133 3.89 -1.15 15.67
C ALA A 133 5.05 -1.23 14.67
N TRP A 134 4.80 -1.29 13.36
CA TRP A 134 5.83 -1.29 12.32
C TRP A 134 6.26 0.11 11.87
N LEU A 135 5.63 1.18 12.34
CA LEU A 135 5.90 2.58 11.94
C LEU A 135 6.48 3.43 13.09
N VAL A 136 7.11 2.81 14.10
CA VAL A 136 7.59 3.46 15.33
C VAL A 136 9.11 3.62 15.38
#